data_AF-A0A1V4BZ32-F1
#
_entry.id   AF-A0A1V4BZ32-F1
#
_cell.length_a   1.000
_cell.length_b   1.000
_cell.length_c   1.000
_cell.angle_alpha   90.00
_cell.angle_beta   90.00
_cell.angle_gamma   90.00
#
_symmetry.space_group_name_H-M   'P 1'
#
loop_
_entity.id
_entity.type
_entity.pdbx_description
1 polymer ?
#
loop_
_entity_poly.entity_id
_entity_poly.type
_entity_poly.pdbx_seq_one_letter_code
_entity_poly.pdbx_strand_id
1 'polypeptide(L)'
;MIQTIQQAHPDIFRVGINPKLLEKARNFFNASLTDVLNELLQNARRAGATRVDITYDSASRNLTVADDGSGIFRHGVAIDLGGSGWDGTMQASEDPAGCGLFSLASRTCLIESWGKKIALNERKFCGQEDVAIERGDDIKGTRISFPLTEHEARSYQSIAEACALYYPLPVLVDGKELPRQQFLEAALYRYSWAGLTLGVVEHHWKTQINFHGLVIDTHLSRVEWCWNRTLTVSLDVIDCPDLQLVLPARKEVVRNQFFEDLKRECHRAIYQYIALQCGNGIPHQLPYQDWLRAKELGIELPEAARTLSAYVPRTANPDDWESAEEVSVAERTIVFEADLEPPDAQAFWRGFENAELPHHLVAACDKYRGYSWYDKLPTLSDVTFQIQFGERTLTPEEAATEAGQVRPDGIIVTATIAHSDGTSETISFTTDIAFYRSLA
;
A
#
# COMPACT_ATOMS: atom_id res chain seq x y z
N MET A 1 13.92 -4.38 37.56
CA MET A 1 13.32 -4.91 38.81
C MET A 1 12.73 -6.27 38.43
N ILE A 2 13.43 -7.35 38.76
CA ILE A 2 13.13 -8.72 38.32
C ILE A 2 11.92 -9.18 39.14
N GLN A 3 10.75 -9.35 38.50
CA GLN A 3 9.60 -9.95 39.17
C GLN A 3 9.77 -11.47 39.14
N THR A 4 10.14 -11.99 40.30
CA THR A 4 10.43 -13.39 40.58
C THR A 4 9.15 -14.24 40.51
N ILE A 5 9.23 -15.35 39.79
CA ILE A 5 8.27 -16.45 39.84
C ILE A 5 8.17 -16.93 41.30
N GLN A 6 6.98 -16.87 41.91
CA GLN A 6 6.69 -17.65 43.12
C GLN A 6 6.21 -19.04 42.69
N GLN A 7 7.14 -19.94 42.41
CA GLN A 7 6.85 -21.36 42.31
C GLN A 7 6.62 -21.87 43.74
N ALA A 8 5.36 -21.96 44.17
CA ALA A 8 5.03 -22.42 45.51
C ALA A 8 5.23 -23.95 45.67
N HIS A 9 5.14 -24.70 44.56
CA HIS A 9 5.37 -26.15 44.46
C HIS A 9 5.85 -26.50 43.03
N PRO A 10 6.57 -27.62 42.81
CA PRO A 10 7.05 -28.03 41.47
C PRO A 10 5.93 -28.29 40.46
N ASP A 11 4.72 -28.61 40.95
CA ASP A 11 3.56 -29.01 40.14
C ASP A 11 2.45 -27.95 40.08
N ILE A 12 2.65 -26.77 40.66
CA ILE A 12 1.66 -25.69 40.65
C ILE A 12 2.37 -24.34 40.44
N PHE A 13 1.86 -23.53 39.53
CA PHE A 13 2.34 -22.17 39.31
C PHE A 13 1.17 -21.21 39.13
N ARG A 14 1.44 -19.92 39.31
CA ARG A 14 0.50 -18.85 39.01
C ARG A 14 0.99 -18.07 37.81
N VAL A 15 0.08 -17.75 36.90
CA VAL A 15 0.40 -16.92 35.73
C VAL A 15 0.75 -15.52 36.21
N GLY A 16 1.97 -15.06 35.93
CA GLY A 16 2.39 -13.69 36.17
C GLY A 16 1.88 -12.78 35.07
N ILE A 17 1.24 -11.67 35.42
CA ILE A 17 0.74 -10.68 34.45
C ILE A 17 1.28 -9.31 34.83
N ASN A 18 1.85 -8.62 33.84
CA ASN A 18 2.21 -7.23 34.00
C ASN A 18 0.94 -6.40 34.27
N PRO A 19 0.85 -5.65 35.39
CA PRO A 19 -0.35 -4.85 35.72
C PRO A 19 -0.76 -3.87 34.61
N LYS A 20 0.19 -3.37 33.81
CA LYS A 20 -0.10 -2.50 32.65
C LYS A 20 -0.75 -3.24 31.48
N LEU A 21 -0.59 -4.55 31.38
CA LEU A 21 -1.25 -5.41 30.39
C LEU A 21 -2.64 -5.85 30.86
N LEU A 22 -2.90 -5.92 32.18
CA LEU A 22 -4.19 -6.34 32.77
C LEU A 22 -5.36 -5.42 32.39
N GLU A 23 -5.14 -4.11 32.28
CA GLU A 23 -6.18 -3.16 31.80
C GLU A 23 -6.46 -3.32 30.29
N LYS A 24 -5.43 -3.65 29.50
CA LYS A 24 -5.54 -3.94 28.06
C LYS A 24 -5.97 -5.38 27.77
N ALA A 25 -5.88 -6.28 28.76
CA ALA A 25 -6.21 -7.70 28.65
C ALA A 25 -7.63 -7.89 28.13
N ARG A 26 -8.58 -7.01 28.53
CA ARG A 26 -9.98 -6.99 28.06
C ARG A 26 -10.12 -7.00 26.53
N ASN A 27 -9.20 -6.37 25.80
CA ASN A 27 -9.20 -6.37 24.33
C ASN A 27 -8.67 -7.69 23.73
N PHE A 28 -7.86 -8.47 24.46
CA PHE A 28 -7.41 -9.80 24.04
C PHE A 28 -8.51 -10.87 24.12
N PHE A 29 -9.52 -10.68 24.98
CA PHE A 29 -10.61 -11.65 25.14
C PHE A 29 -11.56 -11.74 23.93
N ASN A 30 -11.43 -10.87 22.93
CA ASN A 30 -12.21 -10.92 21.69
C ASN A 30 -11.38 -11.31 20.47
N ALA A 31 -10.35 -12.15 20.64
CA ALA A 31 -9.56 -12.67 19.52
C ALA A 31 -10.42 -13.57 18.61
N SER A 32 -10.38 -13.29 17.31
CA SER A 32 -10.97 -14.17 16.29
C SER A 32 -10.16 -15.47 16.17
N LEU A 33 -10.73 -16.52 15.57
CA LEU A 33 -9.97 -17.73 15.25
C LEU A 33 -8.75 -17.42 14.38
N THR A 34 -8.85 -16.44 13.47
CA THR A 34 -7.72 -15.97 12.65
C THR A 34 -6.58 -15.42 13.51
N ASP A 35 -6.89 -14.56 14.49
CA ASP A 35 -5.88 -14.01 15.40
C ASP A 35 -5.23 -15.14 16.22
N VAL A 36 -6.03 -16.10 16.72
CA VAL A 36 -5.54 -17.27 17.46
C VAL A 36 -4.61 -18.13 16.60
N LEU A 37 -5.02 -18.52 15.40
CA LEU A 37 -4.21 -19.39 14.55
C LEU A 37 -2.90 -18.71 14.12
N ASN A 38 -2.93 -17.43 13.74
CA ASN A 38 -1.71 -16.69 13.41
C ASN A 38 -0.71 -16.66 14.58
N GLU A 39 -1.19 -16.45 15.81
CA GLU A 39 -0.33 -16.46 17.00
C GLU A 39 0.24 -17.86 17.29
N LEU A 40 -0.57 -18.91 17.18
CA LEU A 40 -0.10 -20.28 17.39
C LEU A 40 0.92 -20.72 16.33
N LEU A 41 0.68 -20.37 15.06
CA LEU A 41 1.64 -20.60 13.98
C LEU A 41 2.95 -19.87 14.25
N GLN A 42 2.92 -18.57 14.58
CA GLN A 42 4.15 -17.84 14.93
C GLN A 42 4.89 -18.47 16.12
N ASN A 43 4.18 -18.93 17.14
CA ASN A 43 4.80 -19.59 18.28
C ASN A 43 5.48 -20.91 17.89
N ALA A 44 4.87 -21.70 17.00
CA ALA A 44 5.49 -22.90 16.45
C ALA A 44 6.79 -22.57 15.69
N ARG A 45 6.80 -21.53 14.85
CA ARG A 45 8.01 -21.03 14.17
C ARG A 45 9.10 -20.66 15.18
N ARG A 46 8.78 -19.83 16.17
CA ARG A 46 9.72 -19.40 17.23
C ARG A 46 10.28 -20.59 18.02
N ALA A 47 9.47 -21.62 18.23
CA ALA A 47 9.88 -22.85 18.89
C ALA A 47 10.83 -23.72 18.04
N GLY A 48 11.10 -23.34 16.78
CA GLY A 48 11.93 -24.08 15.84
C GLY A 48 11.23 -25.32 15.27
N ALA A 49 9.90 -25.29 15.17
CA ALA A 49 9.15 -26.37 14.55
C ALA A 49 9.52 -26.55 13.07
N THR A 50 9.31 -27.76 12.56
CA THR A 50 9.45 -28.10 11.13
C THR A 50 8.10 -28.25 10.45
N ARG A 51 7.01 -28.45 11.22
CA ARG A 51 5.63 -28.46 10.72
C ARG A 51 4.63 -28.10 11.82
N VAL A 52 3.40 -27.79 11.41
CA VAL A 52 2.24 -27.65 12.30
C VAL A 52 1.09 -28.53 11.82
N ASP A 53 0.47 -29.27 12.73
CA ASP A 53 -0.67 -30.15 12.51
C ASP A 53 -1.91 -29.55 13.21
N ILE A 54 -2.98 -29.30 12.44
CA ILE A 54 -4.28 -28.83 12.93
C ILE A 54 -5.29 -29.97 12.76
N THR A 55 -6.02 -30.30 13.82
CA THR A 55 -7.02 -31.37 13.81
C THR A 55 -8.30 -30.92 14.49
N TYR A 56 -9.44 -31.16 13.88
CA TYR A 56 -10.75 -30.85 14.46
C TYR A 56 -11.51 -32.11 14.87
N ASP A 57 -11.88 -32.19 16.15
CA ASP A 57 -12.78 -33.24 16.64
C ASP A 57 -14.22 -32.71 16.69
N SER A 58 -15.07 -33.26 15.82
CA SER A 58 -16.48 -32.86 15.74
C SER A 58 -17.32 -33.29 16.95
N ALA A 59 -16.91 -34.34 17.68
CA ALA A 59 -17.64 -34.82 18.85
C ALA A 59 -17.48 -33.88 20.04
N SER A 60 -16.26 -33.41 20.30
CA SER A 60 -15.97 -32.44 21.36
C SER A 60 -16.05 -30.98 20.91
N ARG A 61 -16.08 -30.71 19.59
CA ARG A 61 -15.91 -29.39 18.95
C ARG A 61 -14.60 -28.71 19.33
N ASN A 62 -13.57 -29.49 19.65
CA ASN A 62 -12.25 -28.95 19.94
C ASN A 62 -11.40 -28.92 18.67
N LEU A 63 -10.74 -27.78 18.46
CA LEU A 63 -9.63 -27.65 17.54
C LEU A 63 -8.34 -27.91 18.31
N THR A 64 -7.45 -28.71 17.74
CA THR A 64 -6.12 -28.97 18.27
C THR A 64 -5.08 -28.47 17.28
N VAL A 65 -4.12 -27.68 17.75
CA VAL A 65 -2.95 -27.22 17.00
C VAL A 65 -1.72 -27.82 17.66
N ALA A 66 -0.91 -28.55 16.89
CA ALA A 66 0.28 -29.22 17.38
C ALA A 66 1.51 -28.87 16.53
N ASP A 67 2.62 -28.56 17.16
CA ASP A 67 3.92 -28.36 16.51
C ASP A 67 4.95 -29.38 17.01
N ASP A 68 6.02 -29.60 16.24
CA ASP A 68 7.11 -30.51 16.59
C ASP A 68 8.39 -29.81 17.09
N GLY A 69 8.24 -28.57 17.54
CA GLY A 69 9.31 -27.69 18.00
C GLY A 69 9.88 -28.06 19.37
N SER A 70 10.50 -27.09 20.03
CA SER A 70 11.18 -27.29 21.31
C SER A 70 10.26 -27.56 22.51
N GLY A 71 8.98 -27.16 22.42
CA GLY A 71 7.99 -27.34 23.48
C GLY A 71 8.17 -26.37 24.66
N ILE A 72 7.10 -26.17 25.44
CA ILE A 72 7.08 -25.17 26.54
C ILE A 72 7.61 -25.68 27.89
N PHE A 73 7.82 -27.00 28.04
CA PHE A 73 8.18 -27.62 29.32
C PHE A 73 9.59 -28.21 29.39
N ARG A 74 10.40 -28.06 28.33
CA ARG A 74 11.72 -28.66 28.20
C ARG A 74 12.74 -28.16 29.24
N HIS A 75 12.63 -26.91 29.68
CA HIS A 75 13.57 -26.27 30.63
C HIS A 75 12.90 -25.74 31.91
N GLY A 76 11.72 -26.28 32.26
CA GLY A 76 10.86 -25.76 33.33
C GLY A 76 9.66 -24.98 32.79
N VAL A 77 8.63 -24.78 33.62
CA VAL A 77 7.42 -24.03 33.24
C VAL A 77 7.65 -22.55 33.48
N ALA A 78 8.00 -21.82 32.44
CA ALA A 78 8.00 -20.36 32.45
C ALA A 78 6.96 -19.88 31.43
N ILE A 79 5.68 -19.92 31.80
CA ILE A 79 4.66 -19.15 31.08
C ILE A 79 4.78 -17.71 31.56
N ASP A 80 5.81 -17.03 31.06
CA ASP A 80 6.05 -15.63 31.32
C ASP A 80 5.24 -14.80 30.32
N LEU A 81 4.03 -14.43 30.74
CA LEU A 81 3.16 -13.58 29.96
C LEU A 81 3.53 -12.10 30.15
N GLY A 82 4.73 -11.74 29.69
CA GLY A 82 5.10 -10.34 29.53
C GLY A 82 6.51 -9.91 29.95
N GLY A 83 7.46 -10.82 30.19
CA GLY A 83 8.87 -10.43 30.07
C GLY A 83 9.90 -11.34 30.71
N SER A 84 10.68 -12.04 29.88
CA SER A 84 12.12 -12.41 30.07
C SER A 84 12.53 -13.84 29.67
N GLY A 85 11.62 -14.68 29.16
CA GLY A 85 11.92 -16.10 28.87
C GLY A 85 12.58 -16.43 27.53
N TRP A 86 12.75 -15.47 26.62
CA TRP A 86 13.28 -15.70 25.26
C TRP A 86 14.72 -15.23 25.13
N ASP A 87 15.51 -15.86 24.26
CA ASP A 87 16.89 -15.40 24.02
C ASP A 87 16.92 -13.92 23.61
N GLY A 88 17.99 -13.21 23.97
CA GLY A 88 18.09 -11.76 23.75
C GLY A 88 18.07 -11.35 22.28
N THR A 89 18.24 -12.30 21.34
CA THR A 89 18.19 -12.07 19.90
C THR A 89 16.76 -12.11 19.34
N MET A 90 15.93 -13.05 19.78
CA MET A 90 14.51 -13.14 19.40
C MET A 90 13.65 -12.10 20.13
N GLN A 91 14.04 -11.71 21.34
CA GLN A 91 13.34 -10.69 22.10
C GLN A 91 13.43 -9.31 21.46
N ALA A 92 14.56 -9.02 20.79
CA ALA A 92 14.76 -7.77 20.06
C ALA A 92 14.06 -7.78 18.68
N SER A 93 13.81 -8.96 18.08
CA SER A 93 13.37 -9.04 16.69
C SER A 93 11.88 -9.09 16.41
N GLU A 94 11.10 -9.63 17.34
CA GLU A 94 9.66 -9.82 17.11
C GLU A 94 8.79 -9.26 18.25
N ASP A 95 9.39 -8.49 19.18
CA ASP A 95 8.81 -8.00 20.44
C ASP A 95 7.74 -8.96 20.98
N PRO A 96 8.15 -10.16 21.46
CA PRO A 96 7.27 -11.15 22.03
C PRO A 96 6.82 -10.64 23.40
N ALA A 97 6.04 -9.57 23.43
CA ALA A 97 5.06 -9.39 24.47
C ALA A 97 4.29 -10.71 24.49
N GLY A 98 4.43 -11.49 25.57
CA GLY A 98 3.86 -12.84 25.79
C GLY A 98 2.33 -12.83 25.76
N CYS A 99 1.79 -12.34 24.67
CA CYS A 99 0.44 -11.87 24.40
C CYS A 99 -0.26 -12.81 23.42
N GLY A 100 0.49 -13.59 22.64
CA GLY A 100 -0.07 -14.56 21.70
C GLY A 100 -0.94 -15.62 22.36
N LEU A 101 -0.56 -16.08 23.56
CA LEU A 101 -1.38 -17.02 24.34
C LEU A 101 -2.65 -16.36 24.93
N PHE A 102 -2.67 -15.04 25.11
CA PHE A 102 -3.87 -14.33 25.57
C PHE A 102 -5.00 -14.33 24.52
N SER A 103 -4.71 -14.60 23.24
CA SER A 103 -5.77 -14.84 22.24
C SER A 103 -6.69 -16.02 22.64
N LEU A 104 -6.17 -16.95 23.45
CA LEU A 104 -6.93 -18.07 24.01
C LEU A 104 -7.58 -17.74 25.36
N ALA A 105 -7.38 -16.55 25.93
CA ALA A 105 -7.81 -16.25 27.30
C ALA A 105 -9.34 -16.24 27.48
N SER A 106 -10.10 -15.99 26.41
CA SER A 106 -11.56 -16.11 26.42
C SER A 106 -12.05 -17.55 26.21
N ARG A 107 -11.13 -18.50 26.06
CA ARG A 107 -11.41 -19.91 25.81
C ARG A 107 -10.78 -20.73 26.92
N THR A 108 -11.42 -21.85 27.24
CA THR A 108 -10.74 -22.90 28.00
C THR A 108 -9.79 -23.62 27.04
N CYS A 109 -8.51 -23.75 27.39
CA CYS A 109 -7.57 -24.50 26.58
C CYS A 109 -6.76 -25.51 27.41
N LEU A 110 -6.40 -26.61 26.76
CA LEU A 110 -5.47 -27.62 27.27
C LEU A 110 -4.16 -27.46 26.51
N ILE A 111 -3.04 -27.38 27.22
CA ILE A 111 -1.70 -27.33 26.64
C ILE A 111 -0.92 -28.54 27.11
N GLU A 112 -0.35 -29.29 26.18
CA GLU A 112 0.48 -30.47 26.43
C GLU A 112 1.86 -30.29 25.78
N SER A 113 2.89 -30.79 26.46
CA SER A 113 4.27 -30.82 25.95
C SER A 113 5.12 -31.73 26.84
N TRP A 114 6.02 -32.54 26.28
CA TRP A 114 7.02 -33.32 27.05
C TRP A 114 6.48 -34.06 28.29
N GLY A 115 5.38 -34.80 28.17
CA GLY A 115 4.81 -35.62 29.25
C GLY A 115 4.05 -34.82 30.32
N LYS A 116 3.84 -33.52 30.10
CA LYS A 116 3.14 -32.62 31.03
C LYS A 116 1.96 -31.95 30.33
N LYS A 117 0.92 -31.66 31.11
CA LYS A 117 -0.27 -30.94 30.64
C LYS A 117 -0.74 -29.90 31.64
N ILE A 118 -1.33 -28.82 31.14
CA ILE A 118 -1.97 -27.77 31.93
C ILE A 118 -3.30 -27.39 31.31
N ALA A 119 -4.30 -27.13 32.15
CA ALA A 119 -5.60 -26.63 31.70
C ALA A 119 -5.77 -25.17 32.14
N LEU A 120 -5.97 -24.29 31.18
CA LEU A 120 -6.15 -22.86 31.38
C LEU A 120 -7.61 -22.46 31.09
N ASN A 121 -8.14 -21.60 31.95
CA ASN A 121 -9.41 -20.90 31.77
C ASN A 121 -9.15 -19.40 31.99
N GLU A 122 -10.16 -18.56 31.76
CA GLU A 122 -10.04 -17.09 31.91
C GLU A 122 -9.39 -16.68 33.24
N ARG A 123 -9.82 -17.28 34.36
CA ARG A 123 -9.31 -16.94 35.70
C ARG A 123 -7.85 -17.30 35.89
N LYS A 124 -7.44 -18.48 35.42
CA LYS A 124 -6.04 -18.93 35.43
C LYS A 124 -5.18 -18.05 34.53
N PHE A 125 -5.67 -17.69 33.34
CA PHE A 125 -5.02 -16.72 32.45
C PHE A 125 -4.84 -15.35 33.10
N CYS A 126 -5.80 -14.92 33.92
CA CYS A 126 -5.78 -13.67 34.68
C CYS A 126 -4.97 -13.74 35.99
N GLY A 127 -4.30 -14.87 36.27
CA GLY A 127 -3.55 -15.06 37.51
C GLY A 127 -4.43 -15.06 38.77
N GLN A 128 -5.74 -15.21 38.62
CA GLN A 128 -6.70 -15.24 39.72
C GLN A 128 -6.76 -16.63 40.37
N GLU A 129 -6.40 -17.68 39.62
CA GLU A 129 -6.35 -19.07 40.06
C GLU A 129 -4.97 -19.68 39.75
N ASP A 130 -4.56 -20.66 40.56
CA ASP A 130 -3.36 -21.44 40.31
C ASP A 130 -3.55 -22.44 39.17
N VAL A 131 -2.46 -22.73 38.47
CA VAL A 131 -2.38 -23.70 37.38
C VAL A 131 -1.64 -24.93 37.88
N ALA A 132 -2.35 -26.05 37.94
CA ALA A 132 -1.74 -27.35 38.20
C ALA A 132 -1.08 -27.90 36.93
N ILE A 133 0.13 -28.42 37.08
CA ILE A 133 0.86 -29.19 36.08
C ILE A 133 0.57 -30.66 36.35
N GLU A 134 -0.13 -31.29 35.42
CA GLU A 134 -0.49 -32.69 35.50
C GLU A 134 0.38 -33.54 34.56
N ARG A 135 0.38 -34.85 34.77
CA ARG A 135 0.97 -35.80 33.81
C ARG A 135 0.13 -35.81 32.53
N GLY A 136 0.79 -35.58 31.40
CA GLY A 136 0.21 -35.62 30.07
C GLY A 136 0.89 -36.65 29.17
N ASP A 137 0.56 -36.59 27.89
CA ASP A 137 1.18 -37.44 26.87
C ASP A 137 2.65 -37.05 26.62
N ASP A 138 3.49 -38.05 26.37
CA ASP A 138 4.89 -37.83 25.99
C ASP A 138 4.99 -37.45 24.52
N ILE A 139 4.77 -36.16 24.26
CA ILE A 139 4.82 -35.56 22.92
C ILE A 139 6.04 -34.65 22.78
N LYS A 140 6.67 -34.69 21.60
CA LYS A 140 7.65 -33.69 21.18
C LYS A 140 6.90 -32.44 20.70
N GLY A 141 7.39 -31.26 21.10
CA GLY A 141 6.80 -29.96 20.74
C GLY A 141 5.64 -29.55 21.66
N THR A 142 4.68 -28.80 21.14
CA THR A 142 3.53 -28.29 21.91
C THR A 142 2.23 -28.70 21.23
N ARG A 143 1.24 -29.11 22.01
CA ARG A 143 -0.14 -29.33 21.55
C ARG A 143 -1.09 -28.46 22.34
N ILE A 144 -1.94 -27.72 21.66
CA ILE A 144 -2.93 -26.83 22.26
C ILE A 144 -4.31 -27.16 21.72
N SER A 145 -5.23 -27.50 22.61
CA SER A 145 -6.62 -27.84 22.28
C SER A 145 -7.59 -26.84 22.92
N PHE A 146 -8.57 -26.35 22.15
CA PHE A 146 -9.57 -25.38 22.61
C PHE A 146 -10.90 -25.54 21.86
N PRO A 147 -12.04 -25.19 22.47
CA PRO A 147 -13.34 -25.31 21.82
C PRO A 147 -13.53 -24.24 20.74
N LEU A 148 -14.20 -24.61 19.65
CA LEU A 148 -14.70 -23.69 18.65
C LEU A 148 -16.16 -23.33 18.90
N THR A 149 -16.53 -22.10 18.54
CA THR A 149 -17.94 -21.73 18.35
C THR A 149 -18.53 -22.46 17.15
N GLU A 150 -19.86 -22.54 17.05
CA GLU A 150 -20.52 -23.17 15.89
C GLU A 150 -20.14 -22.51 14.55
N HIS A 151 -19.91 -21.19 14.56
CA HIS A 151 -19.50 -20.46 13.36
C HIS A 151 -18.08 -20.84 12.96
N GLU A 152 -17.14 -20.80 13.90
CA GLU A 152 -15.75 -21.19 13.67
C GLU A 152 -15.61 -22.65 13.23
N ALA A 153 -16.39 -23.57 13.82
CA ALA A 153 -16.39 -24.97 13.42
C ALA A 153 -16.79 -25.19 11.94
N ARG A 154 -17.55 -24.25 11.35
CA ARG A 154 -17.92 -24.31 9.91
C ARG A 154 -16.86 -23.68 9.00
N SER A 155 -15.98 -22.83 9.52
CA SER A 155 -15.04 -22.03 8.72
C SER A 155 -13.56 -22.25 9.05
N TYR A 156 -13.23 -23.09 10.05
CA TYR A 156 -11.86 -23.26 10.52
C TYR A 156 -10.88 -23.69 9.41
N GLN A 157 -11.33 -24.53 8.46
CA GLN A 157 -10.49 -24.97 7.33
C GLN A 157 -10.08 -23.77 6.46
N SER A 158 -11.06 -22.95 6.03
CA SER A 158 -10.78 -21.75 5.25
C SER A 158 -9.94 -20.71 6.00
N ILE A 159 -10.12 -20.62 7.32
CA ILE A 159 -9.32 -19.70 8.16
C ILE A 159 -7.88 -20.22 8.28
N ALA A 160 -7.70 -21.53 8.47
CA ALA A 160 -6.38 -22.16 8.53
C ALA A 160 -5.64 -22.04 7.18
N GLU A 161 -6.34 -22.25 6.06
CA GLU A 161 -5.82 -22.01 4.70
C GLU A 161 -5.32 -20.58 4.53
N ALA A 162 -6.12 -19.59 4.94
CA ALA A 162 -5.73 -18.19 4.86
C ALA A 162 -4.50 -17.86 5.73
N CYS A 163 -4.41 -18.42 6.94
CA CYS A 163 -3.26 -18.21 7.84
C CYS A 163 -1.99 -18.92 7.34
N ALA A 164 -2.14 -20.09 6.71
CA ALA A 164 -1.03 -20.89 6.21
C ALA A 164 -0.46 -20.36 4.88
N LEU A 165 -1.25 -19.61 4.10
CA LEU A 165 -0.93 -19.25 2.72
C LEU A 165 0.47 -18.67 2.53
N TYR A 166 0.91 -17.75 3.40
CA TYR A 166 2.24 -17.13 3.35
C TYR A 166 3.13 -17.50 4.55
N TYR A 167 2.70 -18.47 5.35
CA TYR A 167 3.45 -18.96 6.50
C TYR A 167 4.67 -19.77 6.02
N PRO A 168 5.84 -19.68 6.68
CA PRO A 168 7.06 -20.32 6.18
C PRO A 168 7.13 -21.84 6.36
N LEU A 169 6.37 -22.44 7.28
CA LEU A 169 6.41 -23.88 7.55
C LEU A 169 5.19 -24.61 6.96
N PRO A 170 5.31 -25.91 6.64
CA PRO A 170 4.16 -26.76 6.30
C PRO A 170 3.10 -26.75 7.41
N VAL A 171 1.84 -26.59 7.01
CA VAL A 171 0.67 -26.69 7.89
C VAL A 171 -0.25 -27.77 7.34
N LEU A 172 -0.64 -28.73 8.17
CA LEU A 172 -1.57 -29.79 7.80
C LEU A 172 -2.90 -29.58 8.52
N VAL A 173 -4.01 -29.78 7.82
CA VAL A 173 -5.35 -29.87 8.44
C VAL A 173 -5.89 -31.27 8.21
N ASP A 174 -6.21 -31.97 9.31
CA ASP A 174 -6.70 -33.35 9.31
C ASP A 174 -5.83 -34.29 8.44
N GLY A 175 -4.50 -34.10 8.54
CA GLY A 175 -3.49 -34.89 7.82
C GLY A 175 -3.25 -34.48 6.36
N LYS A 176 -3.90 -33.43 5.86
CA LYS A 176 -3.68 -32.89 4.50
C LYS A 176 -2.89 -31.59 4.57
N GLU A 177 -1.79 -31.50 3.84
CA GLU A 177 -1.00 -30.27 3.74
C GLU A 177 -1.80 -29.17 3.02
N LEU A 178 -1.83 -27.99 3.63
CA LEU A 178 -2.49 -26.80 3.11
C LEU A 178 -1.63 -26.13 2.02
N PRO A 179 -2.26 -25.45 1.04
CA PRO A 179 -1.52 -24.72 0.01
C PRO A 179 -0.70 -23.58 0.61
N ARG A 180 0.45 -23.31 -0.02
CA ARG A 180 1.41 -22.28 0.39
C ARG A 180 1.95 -21.55 -0.83
N GLN A 181 2.13 -20.25 -0.73
CA GLN A 181 2.61 -19.37 -1.80
C GLN A 181 3.81 -18.55 -1.34
N GLN A 182 4.64 -18.14 -2.28
CA GLN A 182 5.69 -17.16 -2.01
C GLN A 182 5.06 -15.77 -1.99
N PHE A 183 5.22 -15.04 -0.89
CA PHE A 183 4.53 -13.75 -0.70
C PHE A 183 4.83 -12.73 -1.82
N LEU A 184 6.07 -12.73 -2.31
CA LEU A 184 6.51 -11.82 -3.37
C LEU A 184 6.57 -12.48 -4.76
N GLU A 185 5.79 -13.53 -5.02
CA GLU A 185 5.80 -14.24 -6.30
C GLU A 185 5.52 -13.30 -7.49
N ALA A 186 4.52 -12.43 -7.35
CA ALA A 186 4.12 -11.46 -8.37
C ALA A 186 5.02 -10.21 -8.46
N ALA A 187 6.10 -10.13 -7.67
CA ALA A 187 6.99 -8.97 -7.70
C ALA A 187 7.75 -8.88 -9.04
N LEU A 188 7.64 -7.72 -9.68
CA LEU A 188 8.35 -7.35 -10.91
C LEU A 188 9.85 -7.15 -10.68
N TYR A 189 10.20 -6.77 -9.45
CA TYR A 189 11.58 -6.59 -9.01
C TYR A 189 11.69 -6.85 -7.51
N ARG A 190 12.82 -7.41 -7.08
CA ARG A 190 13.09 -7.71 -5.66
C ARG A 190 14.40 -7.06 -5.24
N TYR A 191 14.38 -6.43 -4.07
CA TYR A 191 15.51 -5.72 -3.49
C TYR A 191 15.62 -6.07 -2.01
N SER A 192 16.78 -6.50 -1.55
CA SER A 192 17.00 -6.86 -0.15
C SER A 192 17.62 -5.70 0.62
N TRP A 193 17.04 -5.38 1.78
CA TRP A 193 17.52 -4.32 2.65
C TRP A 193 17.15 -4.59 4.12
N ALA A 194 18.11 -4.47 5.03
CA ALA A 194 17.90 -4.59 6.49
C ALA A 194 17.13 -5.86 6.93
N GLY A 195 17.38 -7.01 6.30
CA GLY A 195 16.67 -8.25 6.63
C GLY A 195 15.22 -8.32 6.10
N LEU A 196 14.86 -7.41 5.20
CA LEU A 196 13.62 -7.39 4.43
C LEU A 196 13.89 -7.73 2.97
N THR A 197 12.91 -8.32 2.32
CA THR A 197 12.82 -8.33 0.85
C THR A 197 11.70 -7.40 0.41
N LEU A 198 12.05 -6.39 -0.37
CA LEU A 198 11.14 -5.42 -0.98
C LEU A 198 10.77 -5.93 -2.37
N GLY A 199 9.50 -6.21 -2.62
CA GLY A 199 8.97 -6.59 -3.93
C GLY A 199 8.21 -5.44 -4.57
N VAL A 200 8.72 -4.91 -5.69
CA VAL A 200 8.01 -3.92 -6.50
C VAL A 200 6.89 -4.62 -7.27
N VAL A 201 5.68 -4.11 -7.16
CA VAL A 201 4.48 -4.65 -7.81
C VAL A 201 3.72 -3.52 -8.51
N GLU A 202 3.03 -3.87 -9.58
CA GLU A 202 2.15 -2.94 -10.29
C GLU A 202 0.72 -3.12 -9.78
N HIS A 203 0.07 -2.00 -9.42
CA HIS A 203 -1.35 -1.92 -9.11
C HIS A 203 -1.88 -2.83 -7.97
N HIS A 204 -1.77 -2.33 -6.74
CA HIS A 204 -2.64 -2.73 -5.61
C HIS A 204 -3.13 -1.48 -4.86
N TRP A 205 -4.39 -1.49 -4.44
CA TRP A 205 -4.99 -0.45 -3.58
C TRP A 205 -4.43 -0.47 -2.15
N LYS A 206 -3.70 -1.53 -1.80
CA LYS A 206 -3.06 -1.76 -0.50
C LYS A 206 -1.65 -2.28 -0.71
N THR A 207 -0.73 -1.80 0.10
CA THR A 207 0.59 -2.42 0.26
C THR A 207 0.54 -3.36 1.44
N GLN A 208 1.25 -4.48 1.35
CA GLN A 208 1.19 -5.52 2.37
C GLN A 208 2.58 -5.88 2.87
N ILE A 209 2.64 -6.25 4.16
CA ILE A 209 3.84 -6.79 4.78
C ILE A 209 3.52 -8.18 5.29
N ASN A 210 4.34 -9.16 4.92
CA ASN A 210 4.30 -10.49 5.48
C ASN A 210 5.29 -10.61 6.64
N PHE A 211 4.76 -10.65 7.86
CA PHE A 211 5.52 -11.00 9.07
C PHE A 211 5.40 -12.51 9.32
N HIS A 212 6.16 -13.29 8.55
CA HIS A 212 6.27 -14.74 8.73
C HIS A 212 4.91 -15.45 8.74
N GLY A 213 4.00 -15.08 7.83
CA GLY A 213 2.63 -15.59 7.71
C GLY A 213 1.56 -14.63 8.21
N LEU A 214 1.89 -13.69 9.11
CA LEU A 214 0.99 -12.61 9.49
C LEU A 214 1.07 -11.49 8.47
N VAL A 215 0.11 -11.47 7.54
CA VAL A 215 0.00 -10.40 6.55
C VAL A 215 -0.78 -9.22 7.11
N ILE A 216 -0.16 -8.04 7.07
CA ILE A 216 -0.81 -6.79 7.46
C ILE A 216 -0.86 -5.81 6.29
N ASP A 217 -1.97 -5.08 6.21
CA ASP A 217 -2.12 -3.96 5.29
C ASP A 217 -1.35 -2.74 5.83
N THR A 218 -0.74 -2.00 4.93
CA THR A 218 -0.03 -0.76 5.23
C THR A 218 -0.16 0.21 4.05
N HIS A 219 0.38 1.41 4.21
CA HIS A 219 0.47 2.44 3.18
C HIS A 219 1.93 2.83 2.98
N LEU A 220 2.61 2.11 2.08
CA LEU A 220 3.98 2.41 1.66
C LEU A 220 3.98 3.32 0.43
N SER A 221 5.19 3.72 0.04
CA SER A 221 5.46 4.58 -1.09
C SER A 221 4.82 4.07 -2.39
N ARG A 222 4.29 5.02 -3.16
CA ARG A 222 3.62 4.82 -4.44
C ARG A 222 4.24 5.78 -5.44
N VAL A 223 4.53 5.31 -6.65
CA VAL A 223 5.04 6.14 -7.75
C VAL A 223 4.26 5.84 -9.02
N GLU A 224 3.76 6.88 -9.67
CA GLU A 224 3.15 6.80 -10.99
C GLU A 224 4.25 6.96 -12.04
N TRP A 225 4.42 5.95 -12.89
CA TRP A 225 5.62 5.88 -13.73
C TRP A 225 5.35 5.92 -15.23
N CYS A 226 4.38 5.19 -15.79
CA CYS A 226 4.03 5.24 -17.22
C CYS A 226 2.58 4.83 -17.46
N TRP A 227 1.89 5.47 -18.41
CA TRP A 227 0.53 5.11 -18.87
C TRP A 227 -0.46 4.88 -17.72
N ASN A 228 -0.47 5.79 -16.74
CA ASN A 228 -1.30 5.72 -15.53
C ASN A 228 -1.08 4.47 -14.66
N ARG A 229 -0.01 3.72 -14.92
CA ARG A 229 0.40 2.61 -14.08
C ARG A 229 1.08 3.13 -12.84
N THR A 230 0.80 2.43 -11.76
CA THR A 230 1.30 2.74 -10.44
C THR A 230 2.13 1.58 -9.94
N LEU A 231 3.34 1.91 -9.50
CA LEU A 231 4.21 0.99 -8.80
C LEU A 231 4.12 1.21 -7.30
N THR A 232 4.13 0.11 -6.57
CA THR A 232 4.19 0.10 -5.12
C THR A 232 5.04 -1.06 -4.62
N VAL A 233 5.19 -1.21 -3.30
CA VAL A 233 6.07 -2.20 -2.70
C VAL A 233 5.29 -3.07 -1.71
N SER A 234 5.44 -4.39 -1.84
CA SER A 234 5.09 -5.36 -0.81
C SER A 234 6.36 -5.86 -0.12
N LEU A 235 6.28 -6.17 1.16
CA LEU A 235 7.45 -6.48 2.00
C LEU A 235 7.36 -7.89 2.57
N ASP A 236 8.43 -8.68 2.43
CA ASP A 236 8.57 -9.96 3.12
C ASP A 236 9.65 -9.84 4.19
N VAL A 237 9.29 -10.15 5.43
CA VAL A 237 10.21 -10.07 6.57
C VAL A 237 11.01 -11.37 6.66
N ILE A 238 12.34 -11.26 6.62
CA ILE A 238 13.25 -12.41 6.76
C ILE A 238 13.80 -12.47 8.18
N ASP A 239 14.47 -11.40 8.61
CA ASP A 239 14.99 -11.20 9.97
C ASP A 239 15.29 -9.71 10.18
N CYS A 240 14.27 -8.95 10.58
CA CYS A 240 14.33 -7.49 10.66
C CYS A 240 13.83 -6.98 12.02
N PRO A 241 14.70 -6.92 13.04
CA PRO A 241 14.29 -6.56 14.40
C PRO A 241 13.78 -5.13 14.57
N ASP A 242 14.26 -4.22 13.72
CA ASP A 242 13.91 -2.81 13.80
C ASP A 242 12.50 -2.52 13.24
N LEU A 243 11.90 -3.48 12.52
CA LEU A 243 10.54 -3.39 12.01
C LEU A 243 9.56 -3.95 13.03
N GLN A 244 8.96 -3.06 13.81
CA GLN A 244 8.08 -3.43 14.92
C GLN A 244 6.61 -3.26 14.58
N LEU A 245 5.77 -4.12 15.18
CA LEU A 245 4.32 -4.02 15.10
C LEU A 245 3.73 -3.35 16.35
N VAL A 246 2.65 -2.59 16.17
CA VAL A 246 1.93 -1.95 17.28
C VAL A 246 1.26 -3.02 18.13
N LEU A 247 1.71 -3.12 19.38
CA LEU A 247 1.11 -3.97 20.39
C LEU A 247 -0.17 -3.33 20.97
N PRO A 248 -1.17 -4.14 21.37
CA PRO A 248 -1.15 -5.60 21.38
C PRO A 248 -1.63 -6.28 20.10
N ALA A 249 -2.36 -5.57 19.24
CA ALA A 249 -3.13 -6.20 18.17
C ALA A 249 -2.28 -6.68 16.98
N ARG A 250 -1.06 -6.14 16.81
CA ARG A 250 -0.14 -6.49 15.71
C ARG A 250 -0.74 -6.31 14.31
N LYS A 251 -1.63 -5.33 14.14
CA LYS A 251 -2.31 -5.01 12.87
C LYS A 251 -1.68 -3.83 12.12
N GLU A 252 -0.75 -3.13 12.76
CA GLU A 252 -0.14 -1.90 12.25
C GLU A 252 1.36 -1.90 12.54
N VAL A 253 2.14 -1.23 11.69
CA VAL A 253 3.58 -1.03 11.90
C VAL A 253 3.82 0.19 12.78
N VAL A 254 4.80 0.10 13.69
CA VAL A 254 5.25 1.23 14.50
C VAL A 254 5.90 2.29 13.61
N ARG A 255 5.40 3.53 13.67
CA ARG A 255 5.96 4.67 12.92
C ARG A 255 7.13 5.29 13.69
N ASN A 256 8.33 4.83 13.38
CA ASN A 256 9.61 5.29 13.95
C ASN A 256 10.57 5.74 12.83
N GLN A 257 11.81 6.08 13.21
CA GLN A 257 12.84 6.46 12.23
C GLN A 257 13.13 5.34 11.21
N PHE A 258 13.13 4.08 11.64
CA PHE A 258 13.30 2.94 10.75
C PHE A 258 12.19 2.88 9.69
N PHE A 259 10.94 3.17 10.06
CA PHE A 259 9.83 3.23 9.11
C PHE A 259 9.98 4.38 8.08
N GLU A 260 10.55 5.52 8.49
CA GLU A 260 10.88 6.60 7.55
C GLU A 260 11.99 6.19 6.58
N ASP A 261 13.04 5.51 7.07
CA ASP A 261 14.11 4.96 6.24
C ASP A 261 13.57 3.86 5.29
N LEU A 262 12.66 3.00 5.76
CA LEU A 262 11.97 2.01 4.94
C LEU A 262 11.21 2.65 3.78
N LYS A 263 10.46 3.75 4.00
CA LYS A 263 9.77 4.46 2.91
C LYS A 263 10.75 5.00 1.87
N ARG A 264 11.93 5.46 2.30
CA ARG A 264 13.01 5.91 1.41
C ARG A 264 13.52 4.74 0.56
N GLU A 265 13.70 3.57 1.17
CA GLU A 265 14.15 2.36 0.47
C GLU A 265 13.07 1.76 -0.43
N CYS A 266 11.78 1.90 -0.10
CA CYS A 266 10.70 1.58 -1.03
C CYS A 266 10.77 2.43 -2.31
N HIS A 267 10.99 3.75 -2.18
CA HIS A 267 11.22 4.61 -3.35
C HIS A 267 12.45 4.17 -4.15
N ARG A 268 13.57 3.87 -3.45
CA ARG A 268 14.79 3.36 -4.09
C ARG A 268 14.51 2.09 -4.91
N ALA A 269 13.80 1.12 -4.35
CA ALA A 269 13.46 -0.12 -5.04
C ALA A 269 12.60 0.15 -6.28
N ILE A 270 11.60 1.03 -6.18
CA ILE A 270 10.77 1.42 -7.33
C ILE A 270 11.61 2.08 -8.41
N TYR A 271 12.42 3.10 -8.09
CA TYR A 271 13.23 3.79 -9.10
C TYR A 271 14.32 2.88 -9.70
N GLN A 272 14.85 1.90 -8.96
CA GLN A 272 15.75 0.88 -9.51
C GLN A 272 15.05 0.02 -10.56
N TYR A 273 13.82 -0.39 -10.29
CA TYR A 273 13.01 -1.09 -11.28
C TYR A 273 12.77 -0.22 -12.51
N ILE A 274 12.40 1.05 -12.33
CA ILE A 274 12.20 2.00 -13.44
C ILE A 274 13.49 2.15 -14.25
N ALA A 275 14.65 2.33 -13.60
CA ALA A 275 15.95 2.42 -14.26
C ALA A 275 16.26 1.18 -15.11
N LEU A 276 15.95 -0.01 -14.59
CA LEU A 276 16.10 -1.27 -15.33
C LEU A 276 15.22 -1.28 -16.59
N GLN A 277 13.96 -0.84 -16.49
CA GLN A 277 13.05 -0.77 -17.63
C GLN A 277 13.53 0.26 -18.67
N CYS A 278 14.04 1.41 -18.23
CA CYS A 278 14.66 2.39 -19.12
C CYS A 278 15.91 1.84 -19.81
N GLY A 279 16.74 1.07 -19.12
CA GLY A 279 17.86 0.33 -19.72
C GLY A 279 17.42 -0.67 -20.80
N ASN A 280 16.20 -1.20 -20.69
CA ASN A 280 15.57 -2.06 -21.68
C ASN A 280 14.81 -1.29 -22.78
N GLY A 281 14.94 0.04 -22.83
CA GLY A 281 14.32 0.88 -23.85
C GLY A 281 12.88 1.29 -23.57
N ILE A 282 12.34 1.04 -22.37
CA ILE A 282 11.00 1.48 -21.97
C ILE A 282 11.11 2.84 -21.27
N PRO A 283 10.61 3.94 -21.86
CA PRO A 283 10.71 5.25 -21.26
C PRO A 283 9.72 5.41 -20.09
N HIS A 284 10.02 6.30 -19.15
CA HIS A 284 9.11 6.66 -18.06
C HIS A 284 8.44 8.01 -18.30
N GLN A 285 7.35 8.27 -17.60
CA GLN A 285 6.54 9.49 -17.56
C GLN A 285 6.42 10.05 -16.13
N LEU A 286 7.45 9.79 -15.30
CA LEU A 286 7.55 10.27 -13.93
C LEU A 286 7.35 11.80 -13.83
N PRO A 287 6.61 12.28 -12.81
CA PRO A 287 6.69 13.68 -12.38
C PRO A 287 8.14 14.12 -12.18
N TYR A 288 8.45 15.38 -12.48
CA TYR A 288 9.78 15.96 -12.34
C TYR A 288 10.32 15.82 -10.91
N GLN A 289 9.45 15.98 -9.90
CA GLN A 289 9.83 15.80 -8.50
C GLN A 289 10.28 14.37 -8.18
N ASP A 290 9.62 13.35 -8.76
CA ASP A 290 10.02 11.95 -8.59
C ASP A 290 11.34 11.65 -9.30
N TRP A 291 11.58 12.27 -10.45
CA TRP A 291 12.86 12.15 -11.16
C TRP A 291 14.01 12.79 -10.37
N LEU A 292 13.81 13.97 -9.77
CA LEU A 292 14.78 14.56 -8.85
C LEU A 292 15.01 13.67 -7.63
N ARG A 293 13.94 13.10 -7.05
CA ARG A 293 14.06 12.20 -5.90
C ARG A 293 14.82 10.93 -6.24
N ALA A 294 14.65 10.36 -7.44
CA ALA A 294 15.47 9.24 -7.91
C ALA A 294 16.96 9.59 -7.88
N LYS A 295 17.31 10.78 -8.38
CA LYS A 295 18.68 11.30 -8.36
C LYS A 295 19.22 11.53 -6.94
N GLU A 296 18.41 12.07 -6.03
CA GLU A 296 18.78 12.21 -4.61
C GLU A 296 19.09 10.86 -3.95
N LEU A 297 18.41 9.80 -4.39
CA LEU A 297 18.67 8.43 -3.97
C LEU A 297 19.84 7.79 -4.73
N GLY A 298 20.54 8.52 -5.61
CA GLY A 298 21.67 7.99 -6.39
C GLY A 298 21.26 7.05 -7.52
N ILE A 299 20.02 7.16 -8.01
CA ILE A 299 19.51 6.41 -9.16
C ILE A 299 19.41 7.39 -10.33
N GLU A 300 20.30 7.20 -11.31
CA GLU A 300 20.30 7.97 -12.54
C GLU A 300 19.21 7.46 -13.48
N LEU A 301 18.30 8.37 -13.89
CA LEU A 301 17.24 8.12 -14.85
C LEU A 301 17.38 9.12 -16.01
N PRO A 302 17.06 8.73 -17.26
CA PRO A 302 16.93 9.70 -18.34
C PRO A 302 15.83 10.73 -18.04
N GLU A 303 15.73 11.82 -18.80
CA GLU A 303 14.52 12.65 -18.71
C GLU A 303 13.29 11.85 -19.17
N ALA A 304 12.12 12.22 -18.65
CA ALA A 304 10.86 11.56 -18.99
C ALA A 304 10.57 11.58 -20.50
N ALA A 305 9.77 10.61 -20.94
CA ALA A 305 9.20 10.53 -22.28
C ALA A 305 8.59 11.87 -22.67
N ARG A 306 8.92 12.32 -23.88
CA ARG A 306 8.42 13.56 -24.45
C ARG A 306 7.01 13.34 -25.01
N THR A 307 6.06 13.04 -24.15
CA THR A 307 4.67 12.73 -24.50
C THR A 307 3.73 13.55 -23.64
N LEU A 308 2.73 14.17 -24.25
CA LEU A 308 1.73 15.02 -23.61
C LEU A 308 0.34 14.67 -24.14
N SER A 309 -0.71 14.98 -23.38
CA SER A 309 -2.08 14.83 -23.89
C SER A 309 -2.39 15.91 -24.92
N ALA A 310 -3.08 15.55 -26.00
CA ALA A 310 -3.67 16.50 -26.94
C ALA A 310 -4.54 17.51 -26.17
N TYR A 311 -4.50 18.78 -26.57
CA TYR A 311 -5.38 19.77 -25.97
C TYR A 311 -6.82 19.57 -26.45
N VAL A 312 -7.74 19.43 -25.50
CA VAL A 312 -9.17 19.40 -25.74
C VAL A 312 -9.84 20.36 -24.76
N PRO A 313 -10.67 21.31 -25.24
CA PRO A 313 -11.35 22.26 -24.35
C PRO A 313 -12.39 21.52 -23.50
N ARG A 314 -12.61 22.00 -22.28
CA ARG A 314 -13.64 21.45 -21.40
C ARG A 314 -15.03 21.61 -22.04
N THR A 315 -15.83 20.55 -21.98
CA THR A 315 -17.25 20.58 -22.38
C THR A 315 -18.14 20.72 -21.15
N ALA A 316 -19.41 21.08 -21.35
CA ALA A 316 -20.39 21.14 -20.26
C ALA A 316 -20.81 19.75 -19.74
N ASN A 317 -20.26 18.67 -20.31
CA ASN A 317 -20.48 17.31 -19.85
C ASN A 317 -19.27 16.87 -18.99
N PRO A 318 -19.38 16.88 -17.65
CA PRO A 318 -18.28 16.48 -16.77
C PRO A 318 -17.95 14.98 -16.86
N ASP A 319 -18.82 14.16 -17.47
CA ASP A 319 -18.67 12.73 -17.62
C ASP A 319 -18.06 12.30 -18.97
N ASP A 320 -17.51 13.24 -19.77
CA ASP A 320 -16.80 12.89 -21.00
C ASP A 320 -15.38 12.40 -20.63
N TRP A 321 -15.29 11.11 -20.31
CA TRP A 321 -14.08 10.43 -19.84
C TRP A 321 -13.15 9.97 -20.97
N GLU A 322 -13.37 10.41 -22.21
CA GLU A 322 -12.46 10.08 -23.32
C GLU A 322 -11.05 10.55 -22.96
N SER A 323 -10.17 9.58 -22.71
CA SER A 323 -8.77 9.84 -22.41
C SER A 323 -8.17 10.56 -23.62
N ALA A 324 -7.83 11.84 -23.45
CA ALA A 324 -7.18 12.63 -24.48
C ALA A 324 -5.99 11.87 -25.07
N GLU A 325 -5.88 11.89 -26.40
CA GLU A 325 -4.83 11.18 -27.14
C GLU A 325 -3.44 11.58 -26.61
N GLU A 326 -2.57 10.60 -26.37
CA GLU A 326 -1.16 10.89 -26.05
C GLU A 326 -0.41 11.22 -27.35
N VAL A 327 0.14 12.43 -27.40
CA VAL A 327 0.89 12.96 -28.53
C VAL A 327 2.37 13.00 -28.17
N SER A 328 3.21 12.46 -29.07
CA SER A 328 4.66 12.63 -28.98
C SER A 328 5.03 14.07 -29.32
N VAL A 329 5.80 14.71 -28.45
CA VAL A 329 6.30 16.07 -28.65
C VAL A 329 7.25 16.08 -29.84
N ALA A 330 6.89 16.84 -30.86
CA ALA A 330 7.62 16.98 -32.11
C ALA A 330 7.94 18.45 -32.39
N GLU A 331 8.47 18.74 -33.57
CA GLU A 331 8.52 20.12 -34.06
C GLU A 331 7.11 20.72 -34.10
N ARG A 332 6.99 22.01 -33.78
CA ARG A 332 5.71 22.76 -33.80
C ARG A 332 4.65 22.33 -32.78
N THR A 333 5.00 21.49 -31.80
CA THR A 333 4.17 21.27 -30.61
C THR A 333 4.14 22.52 -29.74
N ILE A 334 2.96 22.95 -29.31
CA ILE A 334 2.74 24.13 -28.47
C ILE A 334 1.89 23.73 -27.27
N VAL A 335 2.32 24.15 -26.08
CA VAL A 335 1.55 23.95 -24.84
C VAL A 335 0.48 25.03 -24.73
N PHE A 336 -0.78 24.61 -24.63
CA PHE A 336 -1.90 25.53 -24.42
C PHE A 336 -1.99 25.88 -22.93
N GLU A 337 -1.70 27.13 -22.59
CA GLU A 337 -1.75 27.68 -21.22
C GLU A 337 -2.73 28.85 -21.08
N ALA A 338 -3.45 29.21 -22.14
CA ALA A 338 -4.39 30.32 -22.10
C ALA A 338 -5.58 30.02 -21.18
N ASP A 339 -5.87 30.98 -20.30
CA ASP A 339 -7.00 30.91 -19.37
C ASP A 339 -8.26 31.42 -20.06
N LEU A 340 -8.97 30.50 -20.72
CA LEU A 340 -10.22 30.78 -21.42
C LEU A 340 -11.39 30.11 -20.73
N GLU A 341 -12.51 30.83 -20.64
CA GLU A 341 -13.78 30.23 -20.23
C GLU A 341 -14.18 29.12 -21.21
N PRO A 342 -14.91 28.07 -20.77
CA PRO A 342 -15.22 26.91 -21.61
C PRO A 342 -15.83 27.24 -22.98
N PRO A 343 -16.73 28.23 -23.13
CA PRO A 343 -17.18 28.67 -24.45
C PRO A 343 -16.01 29.18 -25.29
N ASP A 344 -15.29 30.20 -24.85
CA ASP A 344 -14.18 30.82 -25.59
C ASP A 344 -13.11 29.79 -26.01
N ALA A 345 -12.76 28.87 -25.10
CA ALA A 345 -11.86 27.76 -25.36
C ALA A 345 -12.33 26.85 -26.51
N GLN A 346 -13.63 26.61 -26.64
CA GLN A 346 -14.21 25.79 -27.70
C GLN A 346 -14.17 26.48 -29.07
N ALA A 347 -14.41 27.80 -29.18
CA ALA A 347 -14.30 28.47 -30.50
C ALA A 347 -12.87 28.66 -30.91
N PHE A 348 -11.98 28.93 -29.94
CA PHE A 348 -10.55 28.93 -30.20
C PHE A 348 -10.16 27.57 -30.80
N TRP A 349 -10.45 26.47 -30.11
CA TRP A 349 -10.05 25.13 -30.53
C TRP A 349 -10.63 24.77 -31.91
N ARG A 350 -11.91 25.04 -32.14
CA ARG A 350 -12.56 24.79 -33.45
C ARG A 350 -11.99 25.64 -34.58
N GLY A 351 -11.73 26.92 -34.32
CA GLY A 351 -11.09 27.79 -35.30
C GLY A 351 -9.67 27.34 -35.62
N PHE A 352 -8.91 26.93 -34.60
CA PHE A 352 -7.54 26.46 -34.72
C PHE A 352 -7.45 25.19 -35.58
N GLU A 353 -8.30 24.20 -35.31
CA GLU A 353 -8.39 22.95 -36.09
C GLU A 353 -8.77 23.21 -37.55
N ASN A 354 -9.74 24.10 -37.79
CA ASN A 354 -10.19 24.44 -39.15
C ASN A 354 -9.17 25.29 -39.93
N ALA A 355 -8.30 26.01 -39.24
CA ALA A 355 -7.30 26.86 -39.88
C ALA A 355 -6.13 26.07 -40.49
N GLU A 356 -6.06 24.75 -40.25
CA GLU A 356 -5.00 23.86 -40.73
C GLU A 356 -3.59 24.42 -40.46
N LEU A 357 -3.43 25.08 -39.30
CA LEU A 357 -2.16 25.64 -38.89
C LEU A 357 -1.12 24.53 -38.72
N PRO A 358 0.17 24.81 -38.96
CA PRO A 358 1.21 23.79 -38.91
C PRO A 358 1.56 23.32 -37.48
N HIS A 359 0.82 23.79 -36.47
CA HIS A 359 1.12 23.58 -35.05
C HIS A 359 0.18 22.55 -34.43
N HIS A 360 0.67 21.86 -33.40
CA HIS A 360 -0.10 20.89 -32.64
C HIS A 360 -0.24 21.34 -31.20
N LEU A 361 -1.49 21.46 -30.73
CA LEU A 361 -1.76 21.87 -29.35
C LEU A 361 -1.78 20.68 -28.41
N VAL A 362 -1.03 20.81 -27.32
CA VAL A 362 -1.02 19.86 -26.22
C VAL A 362 -1.42 20.56 -24.93
N ALA A 363 -2.07 19.81 -24.04
CA ALA A 363 -2.46 20.31 -22.73
C ALA A 363 -1.23 20.57 -21.86
N ALA A 364 -1.28 21.64 -21.07
CA ALA A 364 -0.30 21.88 -20.02
C ALA A 364 -0.26 20.72 -19.02
N CYS A 365 0.95 20.32 -18.62
CA CYS A 365 1.19 19.21 -17.72
C CYS A 365 2.17 19.63 -16.61
N ASP A 366 1.63 20.15 -15.51
CA ASP A 366 2.43 20.74 -14.43
C ASP A 366 3.44 19.75 -13.81
N LYS A 367 3.14 18.45 -13.83
CA LYS A 367 4.07 17.43 -13.33
C LYS A 367 5.40 17.39 -14.10
N TYR A 368 5.48 17.95 -15.30
CA TYR A 368 6.70 17.98 -16.11
C TYR A 368 7.48 19.29 -16.06
N ARG A 369 6.98 20.33 -15.39
CA ARG A 369 7.73 21.58 -15.20
C ARG A 369 9.06 21.29 -14.51
N GLY A 370 10.16 21.76 -15.10
CA GLY A 370 11.53 21.49 -14.67
C GLY A 370 12.30 20.53 -15.59
N TYR A 371 11.62 19.71 -16.41
CA TYR A 371 12.31 18.91 -17.43
C TYR A 371 12.80 19.82 -18.56
N SER A 372 14.04 19.60 -19.00
CA SER A 372 14.66 20.50 -19.99
C SER A 372 13.94 20.49 -21.33
N TRP A 373 13.32 19.37 -21.72
CA TRP A 373 12.51 19.30 -22.94
C TRP A 373 11.17 20.02 -22.80
N TYR A 374 10.54 20.00 -21.62
CA TYR A 374 9.21 20.56 -21.41
C TYR A 374 9.29 22.09 -21.27
N ASP A 375 10.22 22.58 -20.47
CA ASP A 375 10.42 24.02 -20.23
C ASP A 375 10.90 24.78 -21.48
N LYS A 376 11.34 24.06 -22.52
CA LYS A 376 11.72 24.63 -23.81
C LYS A 376 10.56 24.76 -24.80
N LEU A 377 9.42 24.13 -24.53
CA LEU A 377 8.29 24.15 -25.44
C LEU A 377 7.70 25.56 -25.55
N PRO A 378 7.26 25.98 -26.74
CA PRO A 378 6.48 27.20 -26.88
C PRO A 378 5.16 27.07 -26.12
N THR A 379 4.72 28.17 -25.51
CA THR A 379 3.44 28.24 -24.81
C THR A 379 2.52 29.21 -25.52
N LEU A 380 1.22 28.93 -25.52
CA LEU A 380 0.18 29.82 -26.01
C LEU A 380 -0.67 30.25 -24.81
N SER A 381 -0.48 31.49 -24.38
CA SER A 381 -1.07 32.03 -23.14
C SER A 381 -2.10 33.12 -23.39
N ASP A 382 -1.91 33.94 -24.42
CA ASP A 382 -2.79 35.07 -24.72
C ASP A 382 -3.61 34.79 -25.96
N VAL A 383 -4.94 34.78 -25.79
CA VAL A 383 -5.91 34.66 -26.88
C VAL A 383 -6.89 35.83 -26.81
N THR A 384 -7.08 36.47 -27.94
CA THR A 384 -8.02 37.59 -28.09
C THR A 384 -8.98 37.30 -29.23
N PHE A 385 -10.23 37.73 -29.04
CA PHE A 385 -11.30 37.58 -30.02
C PHE A 385 -11.71 38.95 -30.53
N GLN A 386 -11.97 39.03 -31.82
CA GLN A 386 -12.39 40.23 -32.52
C GLN A 386 -13.56 39.88 -33.43
N ILE A 387 -14.66 40.63 -33.31
CA ILE A 387 -15.91 40.38 -34.03
C ILE A 387 -16.00 41.34 -35.21
N GLN A 388 -16.14 40.81 -36.42
CA GLN A 388 -16.18 41.58 -37.66
C GLN A 388 -17.62 41.90 -38.09
N PHE A 389 -17.88 43.18 -38.39
CA PHE A 389 -19.12 43.70 -38.99
C PHE A 389 -18.75 44.66 -40.14
N GLY A 390 -18.81 44.18 -41.37
CA GLY A 390 -18.35 44.87 -42.57
C GLY A 390 -16.87 45.22 -42.46
N GLU A 391 -16.56 46.52 -42.51
CA GLU A 391 -15.20 47.05 -42.32
C GLU A 391 -14.83 47.31 -40.86
N ARG A 392 -15.79 47.16 -39.92
CA ARG A 392 -15.54 47.39 -38.49
C ARG A 392 -15.15 46.09 -37.79
N THR A 393 -14.24 46.21 -36.83
CA THR A 393 -13.86 45.12 -35.93
C THR A 393 -14.08 45.61 -34.50
N LEU A 394 -14.79 44.82 -33.70
CA LEU A 394 -15.17 45.14 -32.32
C LEU A 394 -14.66 44.07 -31.37
N THR A 395 -14.46 44.40 -30.10
CA THR A 395 -14.29 43.40 -29.05
C THR A 395 -15.62 42.65 -28.80
N PRO A 396 -15.59 41.46 -28.17
CA PRO A 396 -16.81 40.72 -27.84
C PRO A 396 -17.79 41.54 -26.97
N GLU A 397 -17.28 42.37 -26.06
CA GLU A 397 -18.09 43.22 -25.19
C GLU A 397 -18.77 44.37 -25.95
N GLU A 398 -18.03 45.04 -26.84
CA GLU A 398 -18.56 46.09 -27.71
C GLU A 398 -19.60 45.50 -28.69
N ALA A 399 -19.31 44.35 -29.29
CA ALA A 399 -20.23 43.66 -30.19
C ALA A 399 -21.53 43.27 -29.49
N ALA A 400 -21.48 42.76 -28.25
CA ALA A 400 -22.66 42.41 -27.47
C ALA A 400 -23.55 43.64 -27.15
N THR A 401 -22.94 44.82 -27.04
CA THR A 401 -23.65 46.07 -26.70
C THR A 401 -24.20 46.79 -27.94
N GLU A 402 -23.41 46.85 -29.02
CA GLU A 402 -23.72 47.67 -30.20
C GLU A 402 -24.49 46.92 -31.29
N ALA A 403 -24.23 45.63 -31.50
CA ALA A 403 -24.72 44.92 -32.67
C ALA A 403 -26.11 44.29 -32.49
N GLY A 404 -26.66 44.25 -31.27
CA GLY A 404 -27.94 43.60 -31.00
C GLY A 404 -27.98 42.15 -31.47
N GLN A 405 -29.06 41.73 -32.15
CA GLN A 405 -29.20 40.38 -32.74
C GLN A 405 -28.60 40.26 -34.16
N VAL A 406 -27.80 41.22 -34.62
CA VAL A 406 -27.20 41.17 -35.96
C VAL A 406 -26.08 40.12 -35.96
N ARG A 407 -26.14 39.20 -36.91
CA ARG A 407 -25.12 38.17 -37.09
C ARG A 407 -23.80 38.82 -37.56
N PRO A 408 -22.65 38.52 -36.93
CA PRO A 408 -21.35 39.00 -37.39
C PRO A 408 -20.93 38.33 -38.70
N ASP A 409 -20.08 39.01 -39.47
CA ASP A 409 -19.51 38.49 -40.72
C ASP A 409 -18.40 37.45 -40.46
N GLY A 410 -17.73 37.55 -39.30
CA GLY A 410 -16.71 36.59 -38.86
C GLY A 410 -16.18 36.90 -37.47
N ILE A 411 -15.47 35.94 -36.89
CA ILE A 411 -14.75 36.11 -35.62
C ILE A 411 -13.28 35.85 -35.89
N ILE A 412 -12.44 36.86 -35.70
CA ILE A 412 -11.00 36.79 -35.81
C ILE A 412 -10.43 36.44 -34.44
N VAL A 413 -9.68 35.35 -34.38
CA VAL A 413 -8.95 34.91 -33.20
C VAL A 413 -7.49 35.27 -33.41
N THR A 414 -6.89 35.94 -32.44
CA THR A 414 -5.46 36.25 -32.42
C THR A 414 -4.85 35.66 -31.17
N ALA A 415 -3.84 34.82 -31.35
CA ALA A 415 -3.14 34.17 -30.24
C ALA A 415 -1.63 34.42 -30.30
N THR A 416 -1.02 34.59 -29.12
CA THR A 416 0.42 34.78 -28.98
C THR A 416 1.08 33.49 -28.53
N ILE A 417 2.09 33.06 -29.28
CA ILE A 417 2.95 31.93 -28.94
C ILE A 417 4.26 32.51 -28.40
N ALA A 418 4.59 32.22 -27.16
CA ALA A 418 5.84 32.59 -26.52
C ALA A 418 6.84 31.44 -26.60
N HIS A 419 8.08 31.74 -26.99
CA HIS A 419 9.17 30.77 -27.05
C HIS A 419 10.08 30.90 -25.83
N SER A 420 10.77 29.80 -25.49
CA SER A 420 11.68 29.75 -24.33
C SER A 420 12.91 30.65 -24.43
N ASP A 421 13.24 31.15 -25.63
CA ASP A 421 14.31 32.14 -25.85
C ASP A 421 13.84 33.60 -25.63
N GLY A 422 12.57 33.80 -25.26
CA GLY A 422 11.97 35.12 -25.03
C GLY A 422 11.39 35.76 -26.28
N THR A 423 11.47 35.10 -27.45
CA THR A 423 10.77 35.58 -28.65
C THR A 423 9.29 35.20 -28.61
N SER A 424 8.47 35.90 -29.39
CA SER A 424 7.07 35.56 -29.57
C SER A 424 6.65 35.71 -31.02
N GLU A 425 5.69 34.89 -31.42
CA GLU A 425 4.99 34.98 -32.70
C GLU A 425 3.48 35.09 -32.48
N THR A 426 2.80 35.73 -33.42
CA THR A 426 1.34 35.91 -33.36
C THR A 426 0.72 35.14 -34.50
N ILE A 427 -0.23 34.27 -34.17
CA ILE A 427 -1.07 33.57 -35.14
C ILE A 427 -2.46 34.20 -35.16
N SER A 428 -3.07 34.23 -36.34
CA SER A 428 -4.42 34.73 -36.52
C SER A 428 -5.20 33.84 -37.47
N PHE A 429 -6.44 33.54 -37.10
CA PHE A 429 -7.35 32.70 -37.87
C PHE A 429 -8.81 33.08 -37.59
N THR A 430 -9.73 32.57 -38.40
CA THR A 430 -11.17 32.82 -38.25
C THR A 430 -11.88 31.63 -37.62
N THR A 431 -12.94 31.90 -36.86
CA THR A 431 -13.85 30.88 -36.33
C THR A 431 -15.31 31.29 -36.57
N ASP A 432 -16.17 30.31 -36.81
CA ASP A 432 -17.60 30.52 -37.09
C ASP A 432 -18.49 30.27 -35.87
N ILE A 433 -17.89 29.95 -34.72
CA ILE A 433 -18.61 29.66 -33.47
C ILE A 433 -18.77 30.95 -32.67
N ALA A 434 -20.00 31.45 -32.62
CA ALA A 434 -20.37 32.61 -31.82
C ALA A 434 -20.80 32.18 -30.40
N PHE A 435 -20.28 32.88 -29.38
CA PHE A 435 -20.77 32.75 -28.01
C PHE A 435 -21.68 33.92 -27.66
N TYR A 436 -22.89 33.59 -27.23
CA TYR A 436 -23.84 34.56 -26.72
C TYR A 436 -23.74 34.57 -25.19
N ARG A 437 -23.01 35.53 -24.61
CA ARG A 437 -23.21 35.86 -23.19
C ARG A 437 -24.51 36.66 -23.09
N SER A 438 -25.57 36.01 -22.61
CA SER A 438 -26.76 36.71 -22.14
C SER A 438 -26.32 37.66 -21.02
N LEU A 439 -26.36 38.97 -21.26
CA LEU A 439 -26.31 39.96 -20.19
C LEU A 439 -27.50 39.68 -19.27
N ALA A 440 -27.21 39.24 -18.03
CA ALA A 440 -28.21 39.07 -16.98
C ALA A 440 -28.56 40.42 -16.35
#